data_AF-A0A0N4YYB5-F1
#
_entry.id   AF-A0A0N4YYB5-F1
#
_cell.length_a   1.000
_cell.length_b   1.000
_cell.length_c   1.000
_cell.angle_alpha   90.00
_cell.angle_beta   90.00
_cell.angle_gamma   90.00
#
_symmetry.space_group_name_H-M   'P 1'
#
loop_
_entity.id
_entity.type
_entity.pdbx_description
1 polymer ?
#
loop_
_entity_poly.entity_id
_entity_poly.type
_entity_poly.pdbx_seq_one_letter_code
_entity_poly.pdbx_strand_id
1 'polypeptide(L)'
;MPRAEVQSFPCVFYGAPSRPLPKPPVPPLDHCLNRYLEYAEVVARGNEETLKKTRHVVEEFRNSGQIYQQRLLRLAEKDENWINRFWLAEMYLRIRLPLPVNTSPAYIFPKQHFKDEDDWLRYTALLIRGFADYKDKIDTKQLEREISTGKNKVNMCMQQYERILSCYRQPATTEDEHIIKPKRNRENEH
;
A
#
# COMPACT_ATOMS: atom_id res chain seq x y z
N MET A 1 7.80 -24.11 -6.10
CA MET A 1 8.71 -22.95 -6.26
C MET A 1 8.76 -22.21 -4.94
N PRO A 2 9.95 -21.81 -4.44
CA PRO A 2 10.04 -21.05 -3.19
C PRO A 2 9.35 -19.69 -3.39
N ARG A 3 8.50 -19.30 -2.44
CA ARG A 3 7.84 -17.99 -2.42
C ARG A 3 8.92 -16.92 -2.50
N ALA A 4 8.77 -15.96 -3.42
CA ALA A 4 9.52 -14.72 -3.34
C ALA A 4 9.18 -14.08 -1.98
N GLU A 5 10.17 -14.05 -1.07
CA GLU A 5 10.05 -13.26 0.13
C GLU A 5 9.83 -11.81 -0.30
N VAL A 6 8.74 -11.21 0.16
CA VAL A 6 8.53 -9.76 0.03
C VAL A 6 9.66 -9.11 0.83
N GLN A 7 10.77 -8.79 0.16
CA GLN A 7 11.92 -8.15 0.79
C GLN A 7 11.43 -6.83 1.40
N SER A 8 11.34 -6.81 2.74
CA SER A 8 11.17 -5.59 3.50
C SER A 8 12.49 -4.85 3.46
N PHE A 9 12.61 -3.93 2.52
CA PHE A 9 13.74 -3.01 2.53
C PHE A 9 13.52 -2.00 3.65
N PRO A 10 14.51 -1.79 4.54
CA PRO A 10 14.42 -0.75 5.55
C PRO A 10 14.14 0.58 4.86
N CYS A 11 13.27 1.40 5.45
CA CYS A 11 12.92 2.72 4.93
C CYS A 11 14.17 3.62 5.01
N VAL A 12 15.03 3.57 3.99
CA VAL A 12 16.30 4.30 3.94
C VAL A 12 16.00 5.79 3.95
N PHE A 13 16.57 6.47 4.95
CA PHE A 13 16.19 7.80 5.40
C PHE A 13 16.53 8.90 4.39
N TYR A 14 15.52 9.72 4.05
CA TYR A 14 15.71 11.04 3.48
C TYR A 14 16.22 11.96 4.61
N GLY A 15 17.29 12.72 4.34
CA GLY A 15 18.16 13.36 5.33
C GLY A 15 17.49 14.04 6.53
N ALA A 16 17.63 13.41 7.71
CA ALA A 16 17.66 13.97 9.07
C ALA A 16 17.72 12.79 10.06
N PRO A 17 18.25 12.94 11.29
CA PRO A 17 18.25 11.88 12.30
C PRO A 17 16.81 11.67 12.81
N SER A 18 16.01 10.94 12.04
CA SER A 18 14.59 10.76 12.33
C SER A 18 14.37 9.46 13.11
N ARG A 19 13.63 9.54 14.21
CA ARG A 19 13.14 8.37 14.95
C ARG A 19 12.56 7.34 13.97
N PRO A 20 12.76 6.04 14.22
CA PRO A 20 12.21 4.98 13.37
C PRO A 20 10.70 5.10 13.29
N LEU A 21 10.14 4.79 12.11
CA LEU A 21 8.68 4.75 11.94
C LEU A 21 8.09 3.67 12.84
N PRO A 22 6.91 3.94 13.46
CA PRO A 22 6.22 2.90 14.19
C PRO A 22 5.79 1.78 13.24
N LYS A 23 5.90 0.52 13.70
CA LYS A 23 5.30 -0.63 13.01
C LYS A 23 3.77 -0.50 12.99
N PRO A 24 3.07 -1.05 11.99
CA PRO A 24 1.61 -1.12 12.02
C PRO A 24 1.14 -1.83 13.31
N PRO A 25 0.22 -1.23 14.08
CA PRO A 25 -0.25 -1.83 15.32
C PRO A 25 -1.12 -3.06 15.06
N VAL A 26 -1.18 -3.97 16.03
CA VAL A 26 -2.19 -5.03 16.09
C VAL A 26 -3.22 -4.61 17.14
N PRO A 27 -4.43 -4.18 16.76
CA PRO A 27 -5.44 -3.81 17.73
C PRO A 27 -5.89 -5.01 18.56
N PRO A 28 -6.39 -4.81 19.79
CA PRO A 28 -6.98 -5.89 20.59
C PRO A 28 -8.15 -6.55 19.86
N LEU A 29 -8.25 -7.88 19.96
CA LEU A 29 -9.31 -8.65 19.31
C LEU A 29 -10.71 -8.12 19.67
N ASP A 30 -10.97 -7.91 20.96
CA ASP A 30 -12.27 -7.42 21.42
C ASP A 30 -12.64 -6.06 20.85
N HIS A 31 -11.66 -5.16 20.72
CA HIS A 31 -11.88 -3.86 20.09
C HIS A 31 -12.29 -4.04 18.62
N CYS A 32 -11.61 -4.90 17.86
CA CYS A 32 -11.97 -5.19 16.47
C CYS A 32 -13.36 -5.82 16.34
N LEU A 33 -13.69 -6.81 17.18
CA LEU A 33 -14.99 -7.49 17.13
C LEU A 33 -16.15 -6.56 17.50
N ASN A 34 -15.97 -5.71 18.50
CA ASN A 34 -16.99 -4.75 18.91
C ASN A 34 -17.24 -3.71 17.79
N ARG A 35 -16.18 -3.19 17.17
CA ARG A 35 -16.30 -2.29 16.01
C ARG A 35 -16.95 -2.99 14.81
N TYR A 36 -16.61 -4.26 14.56
CA TYR A 36 -17.24 -5.05 13.50
C TYR A 36 -18.76 -5.15 13.70
N LEU A 37 -19.22 -5.47 14.92
CA LEU A 37 -20.65 -5.54 15.24
C LEU A 37 -21.36 -4.20 15.05
N GLU A 38 -20.75 -3.09 15.50
CA GLU A 38 -21.30 -1.74 15.30
C GLU A 38 -21.56 -1.44 13.81
N TYR A 39 -20.62 -1.78 12.93
CA TYR A 39 -20.81 -1.60 11.49
C TYR A 39 -21.79 -2.60 10.89
N ALA A 40 -21.78 -3.86 11.36
CA ALA A 40 -22.72 -4.88 10.90
C ALA A 40 -24.17 -4.48 11.21
N GLU A 41 -24.43 -3.86 12.36
CA GLU A 41 -25.73 -3.33 12.75
C GLU A 41 -26.24 -2.22 11.82
N VAL A 42 -25.32 -1.38 11.30
CA VAL A 42 -25.66 -0.37 10.30
C VAL A 42 -26.02 -1.01 8.96
N VAL A 43 -25.21 -1.97 8.48
CA VAL A 43 -25.38 -2.60 7.16
C VAL A 43 -26.61 -3.50 7.12
N ALA A 44 -26.88 -4.26 8.17
CA ALA A 44 -28.00 -5.20 8.26
C ALA A 44 -29.19 -4.64 9.06
N ARG A 45 -29.32 -3.31 9.13
CA ARG A 45 -30.41 -2.64 9.84
C ARG A 45 -31.77 -3.14 9.34
N GLY A 46 -32.64 -3.55 10.28
CA GLY A 46 -33.97 -4.08 9.98
C GLY A 46 -34.01 -5.59 9.73
N ASN A 47 -32.87 -6.29 9.77
CA ASN A 47 -32.79 -7.75 9.69
C ASN A 47 -32.27 -8.35 11.01
N GLU A 48 -33.15 -8.39 12.01
CA GLU A 48 -32.79 -8.80 13.37
C GLU A 48 -32.32 -10.26 13.46
N GLU A 49 -32.89 -11.15 12.63
CA GLU A 49 -32.47 -12.54 12.59
C GLU A 49 -31.01 -12.68 12.14
N THR A 50 -30.60 -11.92 11.11
CA THR A 50 -29.22 -11.90 10.63
C THR A 50 -28.28 -11.31 11.69
N LEU A 51 -28.66 -10.20 12.32
CA LEU A 51 -27.86 -9.59 13.39
C LEU A 51 -27.68 -10.52 14.59
N LYS A 52 -28.73 -11.24 14.99
CA LYS A 52 -28.65 -12.25 16.05
C LYS A 52 -27.66 -13.37 15.72
N LYS A 53 -27.69 -13.88 14.48
CA LYS A 53 -26.72 -14.88 13.99
C LYS A 53 -25.30 -14.32 14.01
N THR A 54 -25.09 -13.09 13.51
CA THR A 54 -23.78 -12.43 13.50
C THR A 54 -23.23 -12.26 14.91
N ARG A 55 -24.04 -11.76 15.86
CA ARG A 55 -23.61 -11.60 17.26
C ARG A 55 -23.21 -12.93 17.89
N HIS A 56 -23.97 -13.99 17.63
CA HIS A 56 -23.66 -15.32 18.13
C HIS A 56 -22.31 -15.83 17.58
N VAL A 57 -22.09 -15.77 16.27
CA VAL A 57 -20.83 -16.21 15.65
C VAL A 57 -19.63 -15.37 16.11
N VAL A 58 -19.80 -14.06 16.27
CA VAL A 58 -18.74 -13.19 16.81
C VAL A 58 -18.35 -13.59 18.22
N GLU A 59 -19.31 -13.96 19.06
CA GLU A 59 -19.02 -14.39 20.43
C GLU A 59 -18.31 -15.76 20.47
N GLU A 60 -18.70 -16.70 19.60
CA GLU A 60 -17.96 -17.96 19.41
C GLU A 60 -16.53 -17.70 18.92
N PHE A 61 -16.37 -16.75 18.00
CA PHE A 61 -15.07 -16.34 17.49
C PHE A 61 -14.23 -15.58 18.52
N ARG A 62 -14.83 -14.89 19.50
CA ARG A 62 -14.07 -14.18 20.54
C ARG A 62 -13.13 -15.09 21.30
N ASN A 63 -13.57 -16.31 21.59
CA ASN A 63 -12.77 -17.33 22.29
C ASN A 63 -11.78 -18.02 21.35
N SER A 64 -12.27 -18.56 20.22
CA SER A 64 -11.41 -19.27 19.26
C SER A 64 -10.41 -18.34 18.56
N GLY A 65 -10.73 -17.05 18.44
CA GLY A 65 -9.94 -16.00 17.80
C GLY A 65 -8.66 -15.61 18.54
N GLN A 66 -8.57 -15.90 19.85
CA GLN A 66 -7.39 -15.59 20.65
C GLN A 66 -6.12 -16.26 20.09
N ILE A 67 -6.24 -17.46 19.53
CA ILE A 67 -5.11 -18.14 18.88
C ILE A 67 -4.57 -17.36 17.69
N TYR A 68 -5.46 -16.73 16.91
CA TYR A 68 -5.09 -15.92 15.75
C TYR A 68 -4.51 -14.58 16.18
N GLN A 69 -5.08 -13.95 17.22
CA GLN A 69 -4.52 -12.74 17.81
C GLN A 69 -3.07 -12.96 18.26
N GLN A 70 -2.79 -14.06 18.96
CA GLN A 70 -1.43 -14.40 19.40
C GLN A 70 -0.48 -14.76 18.26
N ARG A 71 -0.99 -15.33 17.17
CA ARG A 71 -0.19 -15.53 15.95
C ARG A 71 0.12 -14.19 15.28
N LEU A 72 -0.85 -13.28 15.23
CA LEU A 72 -0.71 -11.97 14.60
C LEU A 72 0.28 -11.07 15.36
N LEU A 73 0.24 -11.09 16.69
CA LEU A 73 1.23 -10.40 17.55
C LEU A 73 2.65 -10.91 17.28
N ARG A 74 2.86 -12.22 17.23
CA ARG A 74 4.17 -12.82 16.89
C ARG A 74 4.64 -12.47 15.47
N LEU A 75 3.71 -12.31 14.52
CA LEU A 75 4.06 -11.82 13.18
C LEU A 75 4.47 -10.35 13.21
N ALA A 76 3.74 -9.51 13.95
CA ALA A 76 4.03 -8.09 14.10
C ALA A 76 5.36 -7.81 14.83
N GLU A 77 5.76 -8.67 15.76
CA GLU A 77 7.08 -8.59 16.40
C GLU A 77 8.20 -8.81 15.39
N LYS A 78 8.07 -9.81 14.52
CA LYS A 78 9.11 -10.21 13.55
C LYS A 78 9.18 -9.31 12.32
N ASP A 79 8.04 -8.92 11.79
CA ASP A 79 7.97 -8.14 10.55
C ASP A 79 8.06 -6.63 10.82
N GLU A 80 8.64 -5.87 9.90
CA GLU A 80 8.53 -4.40 9.90
C GLU A 80 7.10 -3.94 9.54
N ASN A 81 6.43 -4.69 8.66
CA ASN A 81 5.07 -4.43 8.23
C ASN A 81 4.32 -5.76 8.01
N TRP A 82 3.72 -6.27 9.08
CA TRP A 82 3.03 -7.56 9.07
C TRP A 82 1.77 -7.59 8.20
N ILE A 83 1.14 -6.44 7.91
CA ILE A 83 -0.13 -6.41 7.17
C ILE A 83 0.10 -6.46 5.66
N ASN A 84 1.22 -5.91 5.17
CA ASN A 84 1.50 -5.82 3.74
C ASN A 84 1.60 -7.19 3.05
N ARG A 85 2.00 -8.24 3.79
CA ARG A 85 2.02 -9.64 3.29
C ARG A 85 0.64 -10.16 2.88
N PHE A 86 -0.43 -9.61 3.45
CA PHE A 86 -1.81 -10.02 3.18
C PHE A 86 -2.48 -8.99 2.27
N TRP A 87 -2.35 -7.72 2.62
CA TRP A 87 -3.10 -6.64 1.99
C TRP A 87 -2.83 -6.53 0.49
N LEU A 88 -1.56 -6.59 0.05
CA LEU A 88 -1.25 -6.43 -1.37
C LEU A 88 -1.86 -7.55 -2.23
N ALA A 89 -1.79 -8.80 -1.73
CA ALA A 89 -2.33 -9.95 -2.43
C ALA A 89 -3.87 -9.89 -2.52
N GLU A 90 -4.54 -9.67 -1.39
CA GLU A 90 -6.01 -9.64 -1.31
C GLU A 90 -6.62 -8.43 -2.02
N MET A 91 -6.00 -7.26 -1.89
CA MET A 91 -6.56 -6.02 -2.46
C MET A 91 -6.27 -5.83 -3.94
N TYR A 92 -5.26 -6.51 -4.51
CA TYR A 92 -4.84 -6.28 -5.89
C TYR A 92 -4.51 -7.56 -6.65
N LEU A 93 -3.57 -8.36 -6.15
CA LEU A 93 -2.91 -9.39 -6.99
C LEU A 93 -3.77 -10.63 -7.23
N ARG A 94 -4.67 -10.98 -6.30
CA ARG A 94 -5.64 -12.08 -6.44
C ARG A 94 -6.93 -11.69 -7.16
N ILE A 95 -7.19 -10.38 -7.31
CA ILE A 95 -8.36 -9.91 -8.04
C ILE A 95 -8.18 -10.22 -9.53
N ARG A 96 -9.16 -10.95 -10.09
CA ARG A 96 -9.14 -11.41 -11.49
C ARG A 96 -9.95 -10.54 -12.45
N LEU A 97 -10.51 -9.43 -11.95
CA LEU A 97 -11.16 -8.43 -12.81
C LEU A 97 -10.11 -7.69 -13.65
N PRO A 98 -10.44 -7.27 -14.88
CA PRO A 98 -9.55 -6.46 -15.70
C PRO A 98 -9.10 -5.18 -14.98
N LEU A 99 -7.85 -4.79 -15.15
CA LEU A 99 -7.30 -3.59 -14.49
C LEU A 99 -8.03 -2.29 -14.84
N PRO A 100 -8.42 -2.02 -16.12
CA PRO A 100 -9.17 -0.82 -16.46
C PRO A 100 -10.50 -0.78 -15.70
N VAL A 101 -10.87 0.41 -15.22
CA VAL A 101 -12.10 0.68 -14.44
C VAL A 101 -12.12 0.05 -13.05
N ASN A 102 -11.70 -1.21 -12.89
CA ASN A 102 -11.87 -1.94 -11.62
C ASN A 102 -10.75 -1.69 -10.60
N THR A 103 -9.53 -1.38 -11.06
CA THR A 103 -8.37 -1.28 -10.16
C THR A 103 -7.45 -0.12 -10.49
N SER A 104 -7.24 0.20 -11.76
CA SER A 104 -6.33 1.28 -12.16
C SER A 104 -7.04 2.64 -12.09
N PRO A 105 -6.72 3.51 -11.13
CA PRO A 105 -7.26 4.86 -11.12
C PRO A 105 -6.68 5.67 -12.29
N ALA A 106 -7.42 6.67 -12.75
CA ALA A 106 -6.97 7.61 -13.76
C ALA A 106 -7.02 9.04 -13.20
N TYR A 107 -6.07 9.86 -13.64
CA TYR A 107 -6.06 11.29 -13.38
C TYR A 107 -6.32 12.03 -14.69
N ILE A 108 -7.24 13.01 -14.66
CA ILE A 108 -7.50 13.89 -15.79
C ILE A 108 -6.80 15.22 -15.49
N PHE A 109 -5.82 15.57 -16.32
CA PHE A 109 -5.10 16.83 -16.23
C PHE A 109 -5.89 17.98 -16.87
N PRO A 110 -5.54 19.25 -16.55
CA PRO A 110 -6.13 20.40 -17.23
C PRO A 110 -6.05 20.26 -18.75
N LYS A 111 -7.14 20.60 -19.44
CA LYS A 111 -7.22 20.51 -20.90
C LYS A 111 -6.16 21.40 -21.54
N GLN A 112 -5.34 20.81 -22.40
CA GLN A 112 -4.37 21.54 -23.20
C GLN A 112 -4.97 21.92 -24.56
N HIS A 113 -4.47 23.01 -25.15
CA HIS A 113 -4.85 23.46 -26.48
C HIS A 113 -3.62 23.39 -27.38
N PHE A 114 -3.60 22.42 -28.29
CA PHE A 114 -2.52 22.25 -29.27
C PHE A 114 -2.98 22.75 -30.63
N LYS A 115 -2.19 23.62 -31.27
CA LYS A 115 -2.50 24.17 -32.60
C LYS A 115 -2.06 23.22 -33.71
N ASP A 116 -0.95 22.52 -33.50
CA ASP A 116 -0.28 21.68 -34.47
C ASP A 116 0.43 20.49 -33.80
N GLU A 117 1.15 19.72 -34.62
CA GLU A 117 1.91 18.56 -34.17
C GLU A 117 3.03 18.93 -33.18
N ASP A 118 3.71 20.04 -33.46
CA ASP A 118 4.84 20.50 -32.66
C ASP A 118 4.42 20.89 -31.25
N ASP A 119 3.23 21.46 -31.07
CA ASP A 119 2.68 21.80 -29.76
C ASP A 119 2.50 20.56 -28.84
N TRP A 120 1.90 19.48 -29.34
CA TRP A 120 1.70 18.27 -28.50
C TRP A 120 3.00 17.50 -28.29
N LEU A 121 3.92 17.50 -29.27
CA LEU A 121 5.25 16.93 -29.11
C LEU A 121 6.07 17.68 -28.06
N ARG A 122 6.08 19.02 -28.11
CA ARG A 122 6.73 19.86 -27.09
C ARG A 122 6.14 19.61 -25.70
N TYR A 123 4.81 19.55 -25.58
CA TYR A 123 4.16 19.25 -24.30
C TYR A 123 4.56 17.87 -23.76
N THR A 124 4.51 16.84 -24.62
CA THR A 124 4.90 15.47 -24.26
C THR A 124 6.36 15.40 -23.82
N ALA A 125 7.28 16.07 -24.54
CA ALA A 125 8.69 16.12 -24.20
C ALA A 125 8.94 16.77 -22.83
N LEU A 126 8.25 17.88 -22.54
CA LEU A 126 8.32 18.55 -21.23
C LEU A 126 7.77 17.67 -20.10
N LEU A 127 6.69 16.92 -20.35
CA LEU A 127 6.12 15.99 -19.38
C LEU A 127 7.09 14.84 -19.08
N ILE A 128 7.67 14.22 -20.11
CA ILE A 128 8.67 13.15 -19.96
C ILE A 128 9.90 13.67 -19.19
N ARG A 129 10.39 14.87 -19.51
CA ARG A 129 11.49 15.52 -18.78
C ARG A 129 11.13 15.69 -17.30
N GLY A 130 9.93 16.19 -17.00
CA GLY A 130 9.45 16.33 -15.63
C GLY A 130 9.44 15.02 -14.84
N PHE A 131 9.03 13.90 -15.47
CA PHE A 131 9.12 12.58 -14.85
C PHE A 131 10.56 12.14 -14.59
N ALA A 132 11.49 12.41 -15.52
CA ALA A 132 12.91 12.10 -15.35
C ALA A 132 13.54 12.91 -14.20
N ASP A 133 13.28 14.22 -14.15
CA ASP A 133 13.74 15.11 -13.07
C ASP A 133 13.19 14.65 -11.71
N TYR A 134 11.93 14.23 -11.66
CA TYR A 134 11.32 13.72 -10.44
C TYR A 134 11.90 12.37 -10.01
N LYS A 135 12.16 11.49 -10.97
CA LYS A 135 12.85 10.21 -10.72
C LYS A 135 14.24 10.42 -10.14
N ASP A 136 14.99 11.39 -10.66
CA ASP A 136 16.31 11.73 -10.13
C ASP A 136 16.23 12.18 -8.67
N LYS A 137 15.24 13.01 -8.30
CA LYS A 137 15.00 13.39 -6.90
C LYS A 137 14.68 12.21 -5.98
N ILE A 138 13.94 11.21 -6.46
CA ILE A 138 13.65 9.97 -5.71
C ILE A 138 14.94 9.15 -5.51
N ASP A 139 15.72 9.00 -6.58
CA ASP A 139 16.94 8.19 -6.59
C ASP A 139 18.06 8.81 -5.74
N THR A 140 18.19 10.14 -5.80
CA THR A 140 19.19 10.93 -5.06
C THR A 140 18.75 11.32 -3.65
N LYS A 141 17.59 10.85 -3.20
CA LYS A 141 17.04 11.12 -1.85
C LYS A 141 16.85 12.60 -1.53
N GLN A 142 16.46 13.38 -2.53
CA GLN A 142 16.21 14.82 -2.41
C GLN A 142 14.73 15.16 -2.13
N LEU A 143 13.83 14.19 -2.13
CA LEU A 143 12.44 14.44 -1.71
C LEU A 143 12.37 14.74 -0.22
N GLU A 144 11.66 15.82 0.14
CA GLU A 144 11.34 16.10 1.53
C GLU A 144 10.43 15.01 2.09
N ARG A 145 10.65 14.67 3.36
CA ARG A 145 9.82 13.68 4.02
C ARG A 145 8.41 14.22 4.25
N GLU A 146 7.42 13.48 3.80
CA GLU A 146 6.03 13.82 4.04
C GLU A 146 5.66 13.70 5.53
N ILE A 147 4.75 14.58 5.94
CA ILE A 147 4.15 14.61 7.27
C ILE A 147 2.64 14.40 7.10
N SER A 148 2.03 13.60 7.97
CA SER A 148 0.59 13.33 7.94
C SER A 148 -0.26 14.60 7.99
N THR A 149 -1.41 14.57 7.32
CA THR A 149 -2.36 15.69 7.30
C THR A 149 -3.23 15.77 8.55
N GLY A 150 -3.31 14.69 9.35
CA GLY A 150 -4.14 14.61 10.55
C GLY A 150 -3.75 15.55 11.69
N LYS A 151 -4.54 15.53 12.77
CA LYS A 151 -4.35 16.35 13.99
C LYS A 151 -2.98 16.13 14.62
N ASN A 152 -2.56 14.87 14.73
CA ASN A 152 -1.24 14.49 15.19
C ASN A 152 -0.32 14.32 13.98
N LYS A 153 0.62 15.24 13.83
CA LYS A 153 1.62 15.23 12.76
C LYS A 153 2.62 14.11 13.01
N VAL A 154 2.71 13.17 12.06
CA VAL A 154 3.67 12.06 12.09
C VAL A 154 4.41 11.99 10.77
N ASN A 155 5.67 11.59 10.85
CA ASN A 155 6.48 11.32 9.67
C ASN A 155 5.88 10.15 8.88
N MET A 156 5.80 10.30 7.56
CA MET A 156 5.27 9.26 6.67
C MET A 156 6.38 8.32 6.17
N CYS A 157 5.96 7.15 5.69
CA CYS A 157 6.81 6.21 4.97
C CYS A 157 6.99 6.69 3.52
N MET A 158 8.23 6.72 3.05
CA MET A 158 8.57 7.17 1.70
C MET A 158 8.79 6.02 0.70
N GLN A 159 8.51 4.77 1.09
CA GLN A 159 8.79 3.59 0.26
C GLN A 159 7.96 3.55 -1.03
N GLN A 160 6.76 4.12 -1.03
CA GLN A 160 5.90 4.15 -2.23
C GLN A 160 6.53 4.95 -3.38
N TYR A 161 7.23 6.05 -3.05
CA TYR A 161 7.97 6.85 -4.04
C TYR A 161 9.03 6.04 -4.78
N GLU A 162 9.69 5.12 -4.10
CA GLU A 162 10.70 4.28 -4.74
C GLU A 162 10.10 3.32 -5.79
N ARG A 163 8.81 3.00 -5.67
CA ARG A 163 8.13 1.99 -6.51
C ARG A 163 7.45 2.59 -7.73
N ILE A 164 7.02 3.85 -7.67
CA ILE A 164 6.13 4.46 -8.68
C ILE A 164 6.66 4.39 -10.13
N LEU A 165 7.99 4.44 -10.31
CA LEU A 165 8.67 4.37 -11.62
C LEU A 165 9.60 3.15 -11.73
N SER A 166 9.44 2.14 -10.86
CA SER A 166 10.30 0.96 -10.82
C SER A 166 9.55 -0.36 -10.68
N CYS A 167 8.22 -0.35 -10.70
CA CYS A 167 7.39 -1.55 -10.56
C CYS A 167 6.65 -1.92 -11.84
N TYR A 168 6.45 -3.22 -12.03
CA TYR A 168 5.59 -3.81 -13.04
C TYR A 168 4.71 -4.89 -12.40
N ARG A 169 3.42 -4.92 -12.75
CA ARG A 169 2.51 -6.00 -12.34
C ARG A 169 2.49 -7.07 -13.43
N GLN A 170 3.12 -8.20 -13.15
CA GLN A 170 3.17 -9.35 -14.03
C GLN A 170 1.92 -10.22 -13.84
N PRO A 171 1.17 -10.55 -14.90
CA PRO A 171 0.00 -11.41 -14.78
C PRO A 171 0.40 -12.87 -14.46
N ALA A 172 -0.41 -13.54 -13.66
CA ALA A 172 -0.34 -14.99 -13.48
C ALA A 172 -1.74 -15.61 -13.43
N THR A 173 -1.83 -16.93 -13.30
CA THR A 173 -3.11 -17.66 -13.29
C THR A 173 -3.91 -17.45 -12.01
N THR A 174 -3.25 -17.48 -10.85
CA THR A 174 -3.92 -17.41 -9.54
C THR A 174 -3.68 -16.08 -8.81
N GLU A 175 -2.46 -15.57 -8.86
CA GLU A 175 -2.04 -14.36 -8.14
C GLU A 175 -0.95 -13.68 -8.97
N ASP A 176 -1.21 -12.46 -9.41
CA ASP A 176 -0.22 -11.66 -10.13
C ASP A 176 0.99 -11.32 -9.26
N GLU A 177 2.09 -10.89 -9.87
CA GLU A 177 3.32 -10.58 -9.14
C GLU A 177 3.72 -9.12 -9.35
N HIS A 178 4.18 -8.45 -8.28
CA HIS A 178 4.84 -7.15 -8.39
C HIS A 178 6.34 -7.33 -8.56
N ILE A 179 6.82 -7.10 -9.78
CA ILE A 179 8.24 -7.09 -10.10
C ILE A 179 8.78 -5.68 -9.85
N ILE A 180 9.80 -5.58 -9.00
CA ILE A 180 10.49 -4.32 -8.70
C ILE A 180 11.87 -4.37 -9.34
N LYS A 181 12.21 -3.35 -10.13
CA LYS A 181 13.54 -3.22 -10.72
C LYS A 181 14.57 -3.05 -9.58
N PRO A 182 15.61 -3.91 -9.49
CA PRO A 182 16.64 -3.76 -8.49
C PRO A 182 17.39 -2.43 -8.69
N LYS A 183 17.77 -1.78 -7.59
CA LYS A 183 18.63 -0.60 -7.64
C LYS A 183 20.01 -1.05 -8.13
N ARG A 184 20.54 -0.41 -9.17
CA ARG A 184 21.97 -0.55 -9.53
C ARG A 184 22.78 0.23 -8.49
N ASN A 185 23.69 -0.44 -7.79
CA ASN A 185 24.66 0.27 -6.97
C ASN A 185 25.59 1.05 -7.90
N ARG A 186 25.50 2.39 -7.85
CA ARG A 186 26.41 3.31 -8.54
C ARG A 186 27.79 3.41 -7.87
N GLU A 187 28.13 2.51 -6.94
CA GLU A 187 29.45 2.47 -6.30
C GLU A 187 30.55 1.93 -7.24
N ASN A 188 30.20 1.38 -8.40
CA ASN A 188 31.15 0.80 -9.36
C ASN A 188 31.30 1.61 -10.66
N GLU A 189 30.81 2.85 -10.72
CA GLU A 189 31.03 3.75 -11.85
C GLU A 189 31.96 4.90 -11.40
N HIS A 190 33.24 4.55 -11.22
CA HIS A 190 34.37 5.48 -11.16
C HIS A 190 35.27 5.26 -12.38
#